data_AF-A0A7R9GXC1-F1
#
_entry.id   AF-A0A7R9GXC1-F1
#
_cell.length_a   1.000
_cell.length_b   1.000
_cell.length_c   1.000
_cell.angle_alpha   90.00
_cell.angle_beta   90.00
_cell.angle_gamma   90.00
#
_symmetry.space_group_name_H-M   'P 1'
#
loop_
_entity.id
_entity.type
_entity.pdbx_description
1 polymer ?
#
loop_
_entity_poly.entity_id
_entity_poly.type
_entity_poly.pdbx_seq_one_letter_code
_entity_poly.pdbx_strand_id
1 'polypeptide(L)' 'MQVFGGKFDFEDTSDKIRSNFDSFWQSLLTVFQILTGEDWNAVMYVGIEAYGGVSSYGVLACVYFIILFICGNCIL' A
#
# COMPACT_ATOMS: atom_id res chain seq x y z
N MET A 1 6.07 -0.69 -6.21
CA MET A 1 7.46 -1.17 -6.25
C MET A 1 8.49 -0.10 -5.93
N GLN A 2 8.59 0.99 -6.70
CA GLN A 2 9.65 1.98 -6.45
C GLN A 2 9.48 2.71 -5.12
N VAL A 3 8.22 2.98 -4.73
CA VAL A 3 7.88 3.62 -3.47
C VAL A 3 7.92 2.60 -2.33
N PHE A 4 7.14 1.52 -2.43
CA PHE A 4 6.92 0.59 -1.30
C PHE A 4 7.66 -0.76 -1.38
N GLY A 5 8.55 -0.99 -2.35
CA GLY A 5 9.18 -2.30 -2.54
C GLY A 5 10.13 -2.66 -1.40
N GLY A 6 9.93 -3.83 -0.79
CA GLY A 6 10.71 -4.32 0.35
C GLY A 6 10.48 -3.56 1.66
N LYS A 7 9.47 -2.69 1.72
CA LYS A 7 9.17 -1.84 2.89
C LYS A 7 8.06 -2.38 3.77
N PHE A 8 7.38 -3.43 3.33
CA PHE A 8 6.26 -4.06 4.05
C PHE A 8 6.73 -5.27 4.88
N ASP A 9 8.03 -5.35 5.18
CA ASP A 9 8.63 -6.40 5.99
C ASP A 9 8.83 -5.85 7.41
N PHE A 10 7.87 -6.12 8.30
CA PHE A 10 7.88 -5.65 9.69
C PHE A 10 8.34 -6.80 10.59
N GLU A 11 9.41 -6.58 11.39
CA GLU A 11 10.02 -7.60 12.26
C GLU A 11 9.04 -8.23 13.27
N ASP A 12 7.95 -7.52 13.62
CA ASP A 12 6.98 -7.97 14.64
C ASP A 12 5.86 -8.88 14.10
N THR A 13 5.73 -9.05 12.77
CA THR A 13 4.68 -9.90 12.18
C THR A 13 5.33 -11.17 11.62
N SER A 14 5.08 -12.32 12.24
CA SER A 14 5.61 -13.62 11.78
C SER A 14 5.12 -14.04 10.39
N ASP A 15 4.10 -13.35 9.85
CA ASP A 15 3.56 -13.56 8.51
C ASP A 15 3.85 -12.34 7.60
N LYS A 16 4.45 -12.61 6.44
CA LYS A 16 4.61 -11.59 5.39
C LYS A 16 3.24 -11.09 4.93
N ILE A 17 3.08 -9.77 4.91
CA ILE A 17 1.87 -9.13 4.40
C ILE A 17 1.65 -9.56 2.94
N ARG A 18 0.51 -10.18 2.65
CA ARG A 18 0.16 -10.64 1.29
C ARG A 18 0.04 -9.46 0.33
N SER A 19 -0.55 -8.35 0.76
CA SER A 19 -0.75 -7.17 -0.08
C SER A 19 0.48 -6.26 -0.05
N ASN A 20 1.58 -6.71 -0.69
CA ASN A 20 2.86 -6.02 -0.73
C ASN A 20 3.28 -5.61 -2.15
N PHE A 21 4.39 -4.87 -2.24
CA PHE A 21 4.91 -4.30 -3.48
C PHE A 21 6.30 -4.85 -3.85
N ASP A 22 6.66 -6.05 -3.41
CA ASP A 22 8.01 -6.63 -3.53
C ASP A 22 8.27 -7.25 -4.90
N SER A 23 7.22 -7.76 -5.56
CA SER A 23 7.29 -8.45 -6.85
C SER A 23 6.22 -7.96 -7.80
N PHE A 24 6.45 -8.11 -9.11
CA PHE A 24 5.54 -7.62 -10.16
C PHE A 24 4.13 -8.11 -10.00
N TRP A 25 3.97 -9.42 -9.94
CA TRP A 25 2.66 -10.03 -9.81
C TRP A 25 1.97 -9.65 -8.50
N GLN A 26 2.71 -9.58 -7.39
CA GLN A 26 2.15 -9.19 -6.09
C GLN A 26 1.70 -7.73 -6.06
N SER A 27 2.51 -6.83 -6.64
CA SER A 27 2.17 -5.42 -6.74
C SER A 27 0.95 -5.18 -7.64
N LEU A 28 0.81 -5.95 -8.72
CA LEU A 28 -0.35 -5.87 -9.61
C LEU A 28 -1.64 -6.29 -8.90
N LEU A 29 -1.60 -7.41 -8.16
CA LEU A 29 -2.73 -7.88 -7.36
C LEU A 29 -3.09 -6.89 -6.26
N THR A 30 -2.10 -6.29 -5.60
CA THR A 30 -2.31 -5.28 -4.56
C THR A 30 -2.94 -4.01 -5.13
N VAL A 31 -2.51 -3.56 -6.31
CA VAL A 31 -3.15 -2.43 -7.00
C VAL A 31 -4.59 -2.78 -7.40
N PHE A 32 -4.83 -3.99 -7.91
CA PHE A 32 -6.17 -4.45 -8.25
C PHE A 32 -7.09 -4.46 -7.02
N GLN A 33 -6.62 -4.98 -5.88
CA GLN A 33 -7.35 -4.94 -4.61
C GLN A 33 -7.70 -3.51 -4.17
N ILE A 34 -6.77 -2.56 -4.34
CA ILE A 34 -7.05 -1.14 -4.02
C ILE A 34 -8.13 -0.59 -4.96
N LEU A 35 -8.08 -0.91 -6.25
CA LEU A 35 -9.05 -0.44 -7.24
C LEU A 35 -10.45 -1.02 -7.04
N THR A 36 -10.58 -2.25 -6.54
CA THR A 36 -11.87 -2.83 -6.17
C THR A 36 -12.44 -2.25 -4.87
N GLY A 37 -11.64 -1.50 -4.12
CA GLY A 37 -12.02 -0.92 -2.83
C GLY A 37 -12.05 -1.93 -1.69
N GLU A 38 -11.49 -3.12 -1.87
CA GLU A 38 -11.42 -4.15 -0.84
C GLU A 38 -10.20 -3.93 0.05
N ASP A 39 -10.40 -3.63 1.33
CA ASP A 39 -9.33 -3.44 2.32
C ASP A 39 -8.20 -2.47 1.89
N TRP A 40 -8.52 -1.51 1.02
CA TRP A 40 -7.55 -0.52 0.51
C TRP A 40 -7.00 0.38 1.63
N ASN A 41 -7.81 0.64 2.64
CA ASN A 41 -7.44 1.40 3.84
C ASN A 41 -6.40 0.64 4.68
N ALA A 42 -6.52 -0.67 4.81
CA ALA A 42 -5.53 -1.50 5.49
C ALA A 42 -4.17 -1.44 4.78
N VAL A 43 -4.17 -1.57 3.45
CA VAL A 43 -2.93 -1.44 2.64
C VAL A 43 -2.32 -0.03 2.78
N MET A 44 -3.15 1.01 2.87
CA MET A 44 -2.70 2.38 3.13
C MET A 44 -2.07 2.53 4.51
N TYR A 45 -2.66 1.95 5.57
CA TYR A 45 -2.11 2.02 6.92
C TYR A 45 -0.73 1.36 7.00
N VAL A 46 -0.60 0.18 6.41
CA VAL A 46 0.68 -0.51 6.26
C VAL A 46 1.69 0.36 5.49
N GLY A 47 1.24 1.03 4.43
CA GLY A 47 2.07 1.95 3.67
C GLY A 47 2.55 3.17 4.46
N ILE A 48 1.75 3.69 5.39
CA ILE A 48 2.14 4.78 6.30
C ILE A 48 3.16 4.27 7.32
N GLU A 49 2.92 3.09 7.89
CA GLU A 49 3.80 2.46 8.86
C GLU A 49 5.19 2.16 8.29
N ALA A 50 5.24 1.70 7.04
CA ALA A 50 6.46 1.46 6.26
C ALA A 50 7.41 2.68 6.17
N TYR A 51 6.91 3.89 6.44
CA TYR A 51 7.65 5.16 6.43
C TYR A 51 7.76 5.83 7.82
N GLY A 52 7.62 5.05 8.89
CA GLY A 52 7.75 5.53 10.28
C GLY A 52 6.44 6.05 10.88
N GLY A 53 5.29 5.66 10.31
CA GLY A 53 3.99 5.91 10.90
C GLY A 53 3.47 7.34 10.75
N VAL A 54 2.38 7.63 11.47
CA VAL A 54 1.60 8.88 11.35
C VAL A 54 2.35 10.09 11.92
N SER A 55 3.32 9.89 12.82
CA SER A 55 4.14 10.96 13.39
C SER A 55 5.29 11.39 12.47
N SER A 56 5.50 10.71 11.34
CA SER A 56 6.59 10.91 10.40
C SER A 56 6.08 11.33 9.02
N TYR A 57 6.98 11.44 8.04
CA TYR A 57 6.67 11.63 6.62
C TYR A 57 5.83 10.51 6.01
N GLY A 58 5.57 9.42 6.74
CA GLY A 58 4.71 8.32 6.27
C GLY A 58 3.29 8.75 5.95
N VAL A 59 2.77 9.83 6.54
CA VAL A 59 1.46 10.38 6.18
C VAL A 59 1.41 10.78 4.69
N LEU A 60 2.52 11.22 4.09
CA LEU A 60 2.56 11.56 2.67
C LEU A 60 2.28 10.35 1.76
N ALA A 61 2.54 9.13 2.23
CA ALA A 61 2.21 7.92 1.50
C ALA A 61 0.69 7.77 1.29
N CYS A 62 -0.16 8.30 2.17
CA CYS A 62 -1.62 8.22 2.02
C CYS A 62 -2.12 8.93 0.76
N VAL A 63 -1.45 10.01 0.35
CA VAL A 63 -1.80 10.78 -0.86
C VAL A 63 -1.70 9.92 -2.11
N TYR A 64 -0.69 9.04 -2.18
CA TYR A 64 -0.55 8.10 -3.29
C TYR A 64 -1.76 7.16 -3.39
N PHE A 65 -2.18 6.55 -2.28
CA PHE A 65 -3.30 5.62 -2.25
C PHE A 65 -4.63 6.31 -2.57
N ILE A 66 -4.85 7.52 -2.06
CA ILE A 66 -6.08 8.31 -2.31
C ILE A 66 -6.18 8.69 -3.80
N ILE A 67 -5.09 9.19 -4.40
CA ILE A 67 -5.09 9.52 -5.83
C ILE A 67 -5.33 8.28 -6.68
N LEU A 68 -4.66 7.16 -6.34
CA LEU A 68 -4.81 5.90 -7.07
C LEU A 68 -6.25 5.40 -7.02
N PHE A 69 -6.89 5.46 -5.85
CA PHE A 69 -8.28 5.06 -5.66
C PHE A 69 -9.25 5.94 -6.47
N ILE A 70 -9.12 7.27 -6.36
CA ILE A 70 -10.02 8.21 -7.04
C ILE A 70 -9.83 8.14 -8.56
N CYS A 71 -8.60 8.26 -9.06
CA CYS A 71 -8.34 8.21 -10.49
C CYS A 71 -8.69 6.84 -11.08
N GLY A 72 -8.38 5.76 -10.36
CA GLY A 72 -8.72 4.41 -10.77
C GLY A 72 -10.22 4.19 -10.91
N ASN A 73 -11.02 4.65 -9.94
CA ASN A 73 -12.47 4.52 -9.97
C ASN A 73 -13.17 5.53 -10.91
N CYS A 74 -12.52 6.64 -11.27
CA CYS A 74 -13.04 7.58 -12.28
C CYS A 74 -12.87 7.09 -13.73
N ILE A 75 -11.93 6.18 -13.98
CA ILE A 75 -11.65 5.62 -15.32
C ILE A 75 -12.48 4.36 -15.57
N LEU A 76 -12.87 3.65 -14.51
CA LEU A 76 -13.73 2.47 -14.54
C LEU A 76 -15.19 2.85 -14.89
#